data_AF-A0A1W9RIF6-F1
#
_entry.id   AF-A0A1W9RIF6-F1
#
_cell.length_a   1.000
_cell.length_b   1.000
_cell.length_c   1.000
_cell.angle_alpha   90.00
_cell.angle_beta   90.00
_cell.angle_gamma   90.00
#
_symmetry.space_group_name_H-M   'P 1'
#
loop_
_entity.id
_entity.type
_entity.pdbx_description
1 polymer ?
#
loop_
_entity_poly.entity_id
_entity_poly.type
_entity_poly.pdbx_seq_one_letter_code
_entity_poly.pdbx_strand_id
1 'polypeptide(L)' 'MRRFFLSVSVIAAFALSAASPAAAGSASSLVSKGNKSFARKKYDEALKFFEKASVKAPESPIIYFNIGDAYFKK' A
#
# COMPACT_ATOMS: atom_id res chain seq x y z
N MET A 1 -12.60 -24.70 -44.34
CA MET A 1 -11.55 -24.43 -43.33
C MET A 1 -10.95 -23.06 -43.57
N ARG A 2 -10.57 -22.33 -42.51
CA ARG A 2 -9.96 -20.97 -42.49
C ARG A 2 -10.89 -19.75 -42.56
N ARG A 3 -12.15 -19.87 -42.15
CA ARG A 3 -13.02 -18.73 -41.81
C ARG A 3 -13.44 -18.82 -40.34
N PHE A 4 -12.48 -18.77 -39.42
CA PHE A 4 -12.79 -18.82 -37.98
C PHE A 4 -11.67 -18.30 -37.05
N PHE A 5 -10.80 -17.39 -37.52
CA PHE A 5 -9.59 -17.05 -36.76
C PHE A 5 -9.26 -15.58 -36.56
N LEU A 6 -10.10 -14.63 -36.93
CA LEU A 6 -9.72 -13.20 -36.84
C LEU A 6 -10.86 -12.30 -36.34
N SER A 7 -11.50 -12.68 -35.26
CA SER A 7 -12.36 -11.79 -34.48
C SER A 7 -12.08 -11.92 -32.99
N VAL A 8 -10.79 -11.89 -32.64
CA VAL A 8 -10.34 -11.48 -31.30
C VAL A 8 -9.71 -10.09 -31.45
N SER A 9 -10.48 -9.15 -32.01
CA SER A 9 -10.12 -7.73 -32.11
C SER A 9 -10.55 -6.94 -30.88
N VAL A 10 -10.71 -7.59 -29.74
CA VAL A 10 -11.16 -6.93 -28.51
C VAL A 10 -10.19 -7.35 -27.41
N ILE A 11 -9.75 -6.37 -26.63
CA ILE A 11 -8.99 -6.51 -25.37
C ILE A 11 -7.46 -6.69 -25.50
N ALA A 12 -6.79 -5.93 -26.36
CA ALA A 12 -5.32 -5.87 -26.30
C ALA A 12 -4.73 -4.51 -26.67
N ALA A 13 -5.26 -3.40 -26.12
CA ALA A 13 -4.53 -2.14 -26.10
C ALA A 13 -5.19 -1.09 -25.18
N PHE A 14 -5.64 -1.46 -23.98
CA PHE A 14 -5.59 -0.47 -22.91
C PHE A 14 -4.14 -0.48 -22.44
N ALA A 15 -3.31 0.30 -23.14
CA ALA A 15 -1.96 0.64 -22.70
C ALA A 15 -2.11 1.42 -21.39
N LEU A 16 -2.29 0.67 -20.31
CA LEU A 16 -2.41 1.18 -18.97
C LEU A 16 -1.05 1.73 -18.60
N SER A 17 -0.92 3.04 -18.77
CA SER A 17 0.01 3.94 -18.12
C SER A 17 0.95 3.22 -17.16
N ALA A 18 2.18 2.97 -17.60
CA ALA A 18 3.29 2.68 -16.71
C ALA A 18 3.59 3.97 -15.93
N ALA A 19 2.71 4.34 -15.01
CA ALA A 19 3.03 5.25 -13.94
C ALA A 19 4.05 4.52 -13.08
N SER A 20 5.34 4.71 -13.41
CA SER A 20 6.44 4.37 -12.52
C SER A 20 6.07 4.91 -11.14
N PRO A 21 5.91 4.08 -10.10
CA PRO A 21 5.56 4.56 -8.77
C PRO A 21 6.83 5.17 -8.17
N ALA A 22 7.27 6.28 -8.75
CA ALA A 22 8.33 7.10 -8.23
C ALA A 22 7.86 7.58 -6.85
N ALA A 23 8.56 7.09 -5.83
CA ALA A 23 8.46 7.48 -4.42
C ALA A 23 7.25 7.01 -3.61
N ALA A 24 6.60 5.87 -3.94
CA ALA A 24 5.77 5.20 -2.94
C ALA A 24 6.68 4.52 -1.88
N GLY A 25 7.08 5.28 -0.85
CA GLY A 25 8.05 4.85 0.18
C GLY A 25 7.81 3.42 0.70
N SER A 26 8.90 2.72 1.06
CA SER A 26 8.85 1.34 1.54
C SER A 26 7.97 1.18 2.78
N ALA A 27 7.48 -0.04 3.05
CA ALA A 27 6.75 -0.33 4.29
C ALA A 27 7.56 0.10 5.52
N SER A 28 8.88 -0.15 5.56
CA SER A 28 9.73 0.27 6.68
C SER A 28 9.85 1.79 6.83
N SER A 29 9.87 2.54 5.72
CA SER A 29 9.87 4.00 5.74
C SER A 29 8.56 4.54 6.32
N LEU A 30 7.43 3.93 5.94
CA LEU A 30 6.12 4.28 6.49
C LEU A 30 6.01 3.93 7.97
N VAL A 31 6.47 2.74 8.39
CA VAL A 31 6.55 2.37 9.81
C VAL A 31 7.39 3.37 10.60
N SER A 32 8.55 3.77 10.07
CA SER A 32 9.40 4.77 10.73
C SER A 32 8.71 6.13 10.89
N LYS A 33 7.93 6.57 9.90
CA LYS A 33 7.11 7.79 10.01
C LYS A 33 5.99 7.63 11.04
N GLY A 34 5.30 6.49 11.04
CA GLY A 34 4.28 6.15 12.02
C GLY A 34 4.83 6.17 13.44
N ASN A 35 5.96 5.51 13.68
CA ASN A 35 6.64 5.50 14.99
C ASN A 35 7.03 6.91 15.46
N LYS A 36 7.50 7.79 14.55
CA LYS A 36 7.80 9.19 14.88
C LYS A 36 6.54 9.97 15.29
N SER A 37 5.42 9.75 14.63
CA SER A 37 4.15 10.39 15.01
C SER A 37 3.59 9.81 16.32
N PHE A 38 3.69 8.49 16.51
CA PHE A 38 3.33 7.82 17.75
C PHE A 38 4.13 8.37 18.95
N ALA A 39 5.45 8.52 18.81
CA ALA A 39 6.31 9.09 19.85
C ALA A 39 5.93 10.54 20.23
N ARG A 40 5.32 11.28 19.29
CA ARG A 40 4.76 12.62 19.53
C ARG A 40 3.32 12.59 20.04
N LYS A 41 2.79 11.42 20.42
CA LYS A 41 1.39 11.18 20.82
C LYS A 41 0.36 11.54 19.75
N LYS A 42 0.79 11.64 18.48
CA LYS A 42 -0.08 11.90 17.33
C LYS A 42 -0.60 10.58 16.77
N TYR A 43 -1.43 9.88 17.55
CA TYR A 43 -1.82 8.49 17.26
C TYR A 43 -2.62 8.36 15.96
N ASP A 44 -3.52 9.31 15.67
CA ASP A 44 -4.25 9.34 14.38
C ASP A 44 -3.33 9.50 13.17
N GLU A 45 -2.26 10.28 13.31
CA GLU A 45 -1.27 10.43 12.24
C GLU A 45 -0.41 9.16 12.12
N ALA A 46 -0.09 8.52 13.24
CA ALA A 46 0.62 7.25 13.26
C ALA A 46 -0.17 6.16 12.55
N LEU A 47 -1.47 6.03 12.83
CA LEU A 47 -2.39 5.09 12.17
C LEU A 47 -2.38 5.26 10.65
N LYS A 48 -2.49 6.50 10.15
CA LYS A 48 -2.42 6.77 8.70
C LYS A 48 -1.14 6.23 8.04
N PHE A 49 -0.01 6.27 8.74
CA PHE A 49 1.23 5.73 8.21
C PHE A 49 1.31 4.21 8.33
N PHE A 50 0.84 3.63 9.43
CA PHE A 50 0.82 2.18 9.62
C PHE A 50 -0.16 1.49 8.66
N GLU A 51 -1.33 2.06 8.40
CA GLU A 51 -2.29 1.55 7.40
C GLU A 51 -1.71 1.57 5.98
N LYS A 52 -0.99 2.65 5.62
CA LYS A 52 -0.26 2.66 4.35
C LYS A 52 0.85 1.60 4.30
N ALA A 53 1.47 1.31 5.44
CA ALA A 53 2.47 0.27 5.54
C ALA A 53 1.84 -1.14 5.42
N SER A 54 0.66 -1.36 5.98
CA SER A 54 -0.05 -2.65 5.91
C SER A 54 -0.50 -2.98 4.49
N VAL A 55 -0.79 -1.99 3.66
CA VAL A 55 -1.04 -2.21 2.23
C VAL A 55 0.21 -2.71 1.50
N LYS A 56 1.41 -2.33 1.94
CA LYS A 56 2.68 -2.71 1.30
C LYS A 56 3.30 -4.00 1.82
N ALA A 57 3.03 -4.35 3.08
CA ALA A 57 3.52 -5.56 3.72
C ALA A 57 2.39 -6.16 4.58
N PRO A 58 1.34 -6.71 3.94
CA PRO A 58 0.15 -7.22 4.61
C PRO A 58 0.41 -8.44 5.51
N GLU A 59 1.55 -9.11 5.36
CA GLU A 59 1.98 -10.24 6.18
C GLU A 59 2.79 -9.82 7.42
N SER A 60 3.08 -8.53 7.59
CA SER A 60 3.95 -8.04 8.66
C SER A 60 3.20 -7.92 10.00
N PRO A 61 3.48 -8.77 11.00
CA PRO A 61 2.81 -8.70 12.29
C PRO A 61 3.17 -7.42 13.06
N ILE A 62 4.35 -6.85 12.83
CA ILE A 62 4.83 -5.62 13.48
C ILE A 62 3.92 -4.44 13.13
N ILE A 63 3.46 -4.36 11.87
CA ILE A 63 2.58 -3.27 11.44
C ILE A 63 1.24 -3.33 12.20
N TYR A 64 0.63 -4.52 12.31
CA TYR A 64 -0.63 -4.69 13.04
C TYR A 64 -0.46 -4.49 14.55
N PHE A 65 0.66 -4.92 15.13
CA PHE A 65 1.00 -4.60 16.51
C PHE A 65 1.03 -3.08 16.74
N ASN A 66 1.73 -2.33 15.87
CA ASN A 66 1.81 -0.88 15.96
C ASN A 66 0.45 -0.19 15.77
N ILE A 67 -0.42 -0.72 14.90
CA ILE A 67 -1.80 -0.24 14.75
C ILE A 67 -2.58 -0.47 16.06
N GLY A 68 -2.48 -1.66 16.64
CA GLY A 68 -3.12 -2.00 17.92
C GLY A 68 -2.65 -1.09 19.05
N ASP A 69 -1.34 -0.87 19.18
CA ASP A 69 -0.78 0.04 20.18
C ASP A 69 -1.25 1.49 19.95
N ALA A 70 -1.33 1.94 18.69
CA ALA A 70 -1.84 3.27 18.37
C ALA A 70 -3.31 3.44 18.74
N TYR A 71 -4.17 2.43 18.50
CA TYR A 71 -5.56 2.45 18.96
C TYR A 71 -5.67 2.39 20.48
N PHE A 72 -4.80 1.63 21.16
CA PHE A 72 -4.81 1.53 22.61
C PHE A 72 -4.43 2.85 23.30
N LYS A 73 -3.56 3.65 22.68
CA LYS A 73 -3.07 4.91 23.27
C LYS A 73 -3.91 6.15 22.94
N LYS A 74 -4.74 6.10 21.90
CA LYS A 74 -5.57 7.22 21.43
C LYS A 74 -6.74 7.49 22.38
#